data_AF-A0AAC8QI68-F1
#
_entry.id   AF-A0AAC8QI68-F1
#
_cell.length_a   1.000
_cell.length_b   1.000
_cell.length_c   1.000
_cell.angle_alpha   90.00
_cell.angle_beta   90.00
_cell.angle_gamma   90.00
#
_symmetry.space_group_name_H-M   'P 1'
#
loop_
_entity.id
_entity.type
_entity.pdbx_description
1 polymer ?
#
loop_
_entity_poly.entity_id
_entity_poly.type
_entity_poly.pdbx_seq_one_letter_code
_entity_poly.pdbx_strand_id
1 'polypeptide(L)'
;MNPSPRWLKDSPAAPAKATPARQAEDTTESRGPEKPLCCARCGHVITRERDRTTVNGRATHTRVNPSGFVFHFGCFARAEGCLVTGPPTAEASWFPGFVWRYAMCAECGTHLGWAFHGESDFLGLVLDRLTAPS
;
A
#
# COMPACT_ATOMS: atom_id res chain seq x y z
N MET A 1 28.88 -44.97 -31.70
CA MET A 1 29.51 -43.73 -31.23
C MET A 1 28.95 -42.58 -32.05
N ASN A 2 28.28 -41.63 -31.39
CA ASN A 2 27.67 -40.42 -31.94
C ASN A 2 28.77 -39.43 -32.42
N PRO A 3 28.46 -38.27 -33.03
CA PRO A 3 27.53 -37.95 -34.13
C PRO A 3 28.16 -36.99 -35.18
N SER A 4 27.45 -36.72 -36.28
CA SER A 4 27.15 -35.36 -36.81
C SER A 4 26.69 -35.43 -38.25
N PRO A 5 25.77 -34.54 -38.66
CA PRO A 5 25.92 -33.92 -39.97
C PRO A 5 25.99 -32.40 -39.84
N ARG A 6 27.12 -31.86 -40.32
CA ARG A 6 27.24 -30.48 -40.80
C ARG A 6 26.50 -30.41 -42.13
N TRP A 7 25.56 -29.49 -42.27
CA TRP A 7 25.13 -29.01 -43.59
C TRP A 7 25.30 -27.50 -43.67
N LEU A 8 25.72 -27.11 -44.86
CA LEU A 8 26.39 -25.89 -45.23
C LEU A 8 25.44 -25.06 -46.11
N LYS A 9 25.32 -23.78 -45.74
CA LYS A 9 25.02 -22.58 -46.57
C LYS A 9 23.68 -22.52 -47.32
N ASP A 10 23.00 -21.38 -47.15
CA ASP A 10 22.94 -20.33 -48.18
C ASP A 10 22.34 -19.02 -47.63
N SER A 11 22.73 -17.90 -48.22
CA SER A 11 22.28 -16.51 -48.02
C SER A 11 22.49 -15.77 -49.37
N PRO A 12 21.97 -14.56 -49.65
CA PRO A 12 20.98 -13.71 -48.95
C PRO A 12 19.89 -13.12 -49.90
N ALA A 13 18.91 -12.38 -49.36
CA ALA A 13 18.19 -11.33 -50.10
C ALA A 13 17.74 -10.20 -49.14
N ALA A 14 17.91 -8.96 -49.60
CA ALA A 14 17.91 -7.72 -48.82
C ALA A 14 16.52 -7.00 -48.75
N PRO A 15 16.43 -5.73 -48.32
CA PRO A 15 15.84 -5.31 -47.05
C PRO A 15 14.42 -4.75 -47.20
N ALA A 16 13.52 -5.10 -46.27
CA ALA A 16 12.23 -4.43 -46.15
C ALA A 16 12.34 -3.25 -45.16
N LYS A 17 11.85 -2.10 -45.62
CA LYS A 17 11.95 -0.76 -45.03
C LYS A 17 11.38 -0.70 -43.61
N ALA A 18 12.17 -0.16 -42.69
CA ALA A 18 11.76 0.17 -41.34
C ALA A 18 10.78 1.36 -41.34
N THR A 19 9.62 1.16 -40.71
CA THR A 19 8.65 2.20 -40.34
C THR A 19 9.11 2.85 -39.03
N PRO A 20 9.01 4.18 -38.86
CA PRO A 20 9.64 4.84 -37.72
C PRO A 20 8.91 4.57 -36.41
N ALA A 21 9.72 4.40 -35.37
CA ALA A 21 9.34 4.21 -33.99
C ALA A 21 8.38 5.30 -33.52
N ARG A 22 7.20 4.91 -33.06
CA ARG A 22 6.39 5.74 -32.18
C ARG A 22 6.93 5.51 -30.78
N GLN A 23 7.91 6.32 -30.40
CA GLN A 23 8.39 6.39 -29.03
C GLN A 23 7.17 6.76 -28.16
N ALA A 24 6.72 5.81 -27.35
CA ALA A 24 5.87 6.14 -26.23
C ALA A 24 6.76 6.97 -25.31
N GLU A 25 6.56 8.28 -25.37
CA GLU A 25 7.10 9.23 -24.42
C GLU A 25 6.48 8.87 -23.06
N ASP A 26 7.14 7.95 -22.35
CA ASP A 26 6.88 7.71 -20.94
C ASP A 26 7.30 8.98 -20.23
N THR A 27 6.33 9.87 -20.13
CA THR A 27 6.41 11.14 -19.46
C THR A 27 6.60 10.76 -18.00
N THR A 28 7.86 10.61 -17.59
CA THR A 28 8.24 10.54 -16.19
C THR A 28 7.91 11.91 -15.64
N GLU A 29 6.63 12.13 -15.33
CA GLU A 29 6.20 13.22 -14.48
C GLU A 29 7.02 13.07 -13.21
N SER A 30 7.93 14.02 -13.01
CA SER A 30 8.61 14.21 -11.74
C SER A 30 7.54 14.57 -10.72
N ARG A 31 6.88 13.55 -10.15
CA ARG A 31 6.05 13.70 -8.96
C ARG A 31 7.03 14.18 -7.89
N GLY A 32 6.98 15.48 -7.59
CA GLY A 32 7.69 16.04 -6.44
C GLY A 32 7.41 15.18 -5.20
N PRO A 33 8.29 15.18 -4.20
CA PRO A 33 8.18 14.28 -3.06
C PRO A 33 6.80 14.42 -2.43
N GLU A 34 6.02 13.33 -2.51
CA GLU A 34 4.69 13.27 -1.93
C GLU A 34 4.78 13.56 -0.43
N LYS A 35 3.92 14.48 0.06
CA LYS A 35 3.87 14.82 1.48
C LYS A 35 3.37 13.61 2.29
N PRO A 36 4.09 13.20 3.35
CA PRO A 36 3.64 12.12 4.21
C PRO A 36 2.41 12.52 5.03
N LEU A 37 1.74 11.53 5.60
CA LEU A 37 0.83 11.69 6.73
C LEU A 37 1.59 11.39 8.01
N CYS A 38 1.57 12.34 8.93
CA CYS A 38 2.28 12.28 10.20
C CYS A 38 1.32 12.07 11.36
N CYS A 39 1.81 11.56 12.48
CA CYS A 39 1.08 11.50 13.74
C CYS A 39 0.72 12.92 14.19
N ALA A 40 -0.57 13.20 14.37
CA ALA A 40 -1.03 14.52 14.81
C ALA A 40 -0.51 14.93 16.19
N ARG A 41 -0.07 13.97 17.02
CA ARG A 41 0.45 14.24 18.36
C ARG A 41 1.92 14.65 18.38
N CYS A 42 2.77 14.00 17.58
CA CYS A 42 4.23 14.18 17.67
C CYS A 42 4.92 14.53 16.34
N GLY A 43 4.20 14.54 15.22
CA GLY A 43 4.77 14.84 13.90
C GLY A 43 5.54 13.68 13.26
N HIS A 44 5.70 12.53 13.91
CA HIS A 44 6.37 11.35 13.33
C HIS A 44 5.65 10.87 12.07
N VAL A 45 6.39 10.59 10.99
CA VAL A 45 5.83 10.11 9.72
C VAL A 45 5.20 8.73 9.91
N ILE A 46 3.94 8.55 9.52
CA ILE A 46 3.19 7.30 9.70
C ILE A 46 3.02 6.55 8.40
N THR A 47 2.47 7.22 7.39
CA THR A 47 2.12 6.64 6.09
C THR A 47 2.09 7.75 5.03
N ARG A 48 1.59 7.46 3.83
CA ARG A 48 1.53 8.38 2.68
C ARG A 48 0.23 8.16 1.93
N GLU A 49 -0.22 9.16 1.16
CA GLU A 49 -1.48 9.04 0.41
C GLU A 49 -1.41 7.97 -0.69
N ARG A 50 -0.24 7.70 -1.27
CA ARG A 50 0.00 6.61 -2.22
C ARG A 50 -0.20 5.23 -1.62
N ASP A 51 -0.07 5.11 -0.30
CA ASP A 51 -0.27 3.85 0.41
C ASP A 51 -1.74 3.66 0.77
N ARG A 52 -2.62 4.64 0.48
CA ARG A 52 -4.07 4.49 0.66
C ARG A 52 -4.58 3.36 -0.23
N THR A 53 -5.38 2.48 0.36
CA THR A 53 -5.98 1.33 -0.33
C THR A 53 -7.49 1.30 -0.12
N THR A 54 -8.16 0.45 -0.89
CA THR A 54 -9.62 0.27 -0.84
C THR A 54 -9.93 -1.10 -0.25
N VAL A 55 -10.77 -1.14 0.78
CA VAL A 55 -11.27 -2.37 1.41
C VAL A 55 -12.79 -2.38 1.29
N ASN A 56 -13.35 -3.48 0.76
CA ASN A 56 -14.80 -3.59 0.48
C ASN A 56 -15.34 -2.40 -0.33
N GLY A 57 -14.59 -1.97 -1.35
CA GLY A 57 -14.97 -0.88 -2.26
C GLY A 57 -14.86 0.53 -1.67
N ARG A 58 -14.29 0.73 -0.48
CA ARG A 58 -14.08 2.06 0.12
C ARG A 58 -12.66 2.24 0.67
N ALA A 59 -12.13 3.46 0.52
CA ALA A 59 -10.83 3.83 1.11
C ALA A 59 -10.95 4.39 2.53
N THR A 60 -12.17 4.70 2.99
CA THR A 60 -12.46 5.18 4.33
C THR A 60 -13.71 4.52 4.89
N HIS A 61 -13.75 4.36 6.20
CA HIS A 61 -14.88 3.77 6.92
C HIS A 61 -15.20 4.60 8.16
N THR A 62 -16.49 4.65 8.50
CA THR A 62 -16.97 5.08 9.81
C THR A 62 -17.60 3.88 10.49
N ARG A 63 -17.15 3.56 11.72
CA ARG A 63 -17.58 2.37 12.47
C ARG A 63 -17.74 2.71 13.95
N VAL A 64 -18.54 1.91 14.65
CA VAL A 64 -18.75 2.02 16.11
C VAL A 64 -18.15 0.78 16.75
N ASN A 65 -17.34 0.96 17.79
CA ASN A 65 -16.83 -0.18 18.57
C ASN A 65 -17.88 -0.67 19.59
N PRO A 66 -17.70 -1.85 20.23
CA PRO A 66 -18.66 -2.37 21.20
C PRO A 66 -18.97 -1.45 22.39
N SER A 67 -18.03 -0.57 22.75
CA SER A 67 -18.21 0.42 23.81
C SER A 67 -18.96 1.69 23.36
N GLY A 68 -19.38 1.78 22.10
CA GLY A 68 -20.15 2.91 21.57
C GLY A 68 -19.31 4.05 20.99
N PHE A 69 -17.98 3.93 20.92
CA PHE A 69 -17.13 4.96 20.32
C PHE A 69 -17.14 4.88 18.78
N VAL A 70 -17.35 6.03 18.15
CA VAL A 70 -17.32 6.19 16.68
C VAL A 70 -15.91 6.48 16.22
N PHE A 71 -15.45 5.80 15.18
CA PHE A 71 -14.17 6.04 14.53
C PHE A 71 -14.35 6.26 13.03
N HIS A 72 -13.78 7.35 12.53
CA HIS A 72 -13.58 7.59 11.11
C HIS A 72 -12.11 7.33 10.75
N PHE A 73 -11.86 6.36 9.86
CA PHE A 73 -10.51 5.92 9.54
C PHE A 73 -10.32 5.66 8.04
N GLY A 74 -9.08 5.86 7.57
CA GLY A 74 -8.65 5.50 6.22
C GLY A 74 -7.96 4.13 6.21
N CYS A 75 -8.05 3.44 5.08
CA CYS A 75 -7.36 2.17 4.85
C CYS A 75 -6.04 2.42 4.12
N PHE A 76 -4.95 1.83 4.63
CA PHE A 76 -3.61 1.96 4.07
C PHE A 76 -2.95 0.58 3.94
N ALA A 77 -2.31 0.33 2.80
CA ALA A 77 -1.54 -0.89 2.56
C ALA A 77 -0.23 -0.92 3.37
N ARG A 78 0.34 0.25 3.67
CA ARG A 78 1.59 0.40 4.43
C ARG A 78 1.50 1.57 5.40
N ALA A 79 2.08 1.41 6.58
CA ALA A 79 2.27 2.48 7.55
C ALA A 79 3.50 2.17 8.42
N GLU A 80 4.69 2.47 7.89
CA GLU A 80 5.97 2.09 8.51
C GLU A 80 6.23 2.81 9.85
N GLY A 81 5.59 3.97 10.08
CA GLY A 81 5.67 4.66 11.37
C GLY A 81 4.73 4.11 12.45
N CYS A 82 4.03 3.01 12.17
CA CYS A 82 3.24 2.29 13.16
C CYS A 82 4.01 1.14 13.80
N LEU A 83 3.89 1.01 15.12
CA LEU A 83 4.19 -0.19 15.87
C LEU A 83 2.90 -1.00 16.08
N VAL A 84 2.86 -2.24 15.61
CA VAL A 84 1.71 -3.13 15.80
C VAL A 84 1.85 -3.96 17.08
N THR A 85 0.90 -3.83 18.00
CA THR A 85 0.99 -4.41 19.36
C THR A 85 -0.24 -5.23 19.75
N GLY A 86 -0.08 -6.05 20.79
CA GLY A 86 -1.12 -6.94 21.30
C GLY A 86 -1.29 -8.25 20.50
N PRO A 87 -2.10 -9.20 20.98
CA PRO A 87 -2.41 -10.44 20.27
C PRO A 87 -3.38 -10.18 19.10
N PRO A 88 -3.34 -11.00 18.03
CA PRO A 88 -4.38 -11.00 17.01
C PRO A 88 -5.76 -11.27 17.63
N THR A 89 -6.74 -10.43 17.31
CA THR A 89 -8.08 -10.46 17.91
C THR A 89 -9.15 -10.51 16.82
N ALA A 90 -9.98 -11.56 16.81
CA ALA A 90 -11.13 -11.66 15.90
C ALA A 90 -12.38 -10.95 16.43
N GLU A 91 -12.51 -10.87 17.75
CA GLU A 91 -13.67 -10.29 18.43
C GLU A 91 -13.88 -8.84 17.99
N ALA A 92 -15.14 -8.47 17.72
CA ALA A 92 -15.53 -7.12 17.30
C ALA A 92 -14.81 -6.58 16.06
N SER A 93 -14.27 -7.46 15.21
CA SER A 93 -13.74 -7.04 13.92
C SER A 93 -14.85 -6.43 13.04
N TRP A 94 -14.59 -5.28 12.44
CA TRP A 94 -15.51 -4.65 11.48
C TRP A 94 -15.47 -5.27 10.08
N PHE A 95 -14.49 -6.15 9.84
CA PHE A 95 -14.26 -6.79 8.55
C PHE A 95 -14.36 -8.31 8.77
N PRO A 96 -15.44 -8.95 8.30
CA PRO A 96 -15.61 -10.40 8.45
C PRO A 96 -14.42 -11.17 7.88
N GLY A 97 -13.92 -12.16 8.63
CA GLY A 97 -12.73 -12.94 8.24
C GLY A 97 -11.39 -12.31 8.60
N PHE A 98 -11.37 -11.10 9.17
CA PHE A 98 -10.15 -10.44 9.62
C PHE A 98 -9.97 -10.53 11.12
N VAL A 99 -8.73 -10.75 11.55
CA VAL A 99 -8.27 -10.43 12.90
C VAL A 99 -7.63 -9.06 12.91
N TRP A 100 -7.66 -8.37 14.04
CA TRP A 100 -7.04 -7.06 14.21
C TRP A 100 -6.07 -7.02 15.39
N ARG A 101 -5.13 -6.08 15.32
CA ARG A 101 -4.18 -5.73 16.37
C ARG A 101 -4.11 -4.21 16.47
N TYR A 102 -3.65 -3.66 17.59
CA TYR A 102 -3.51 -2.21 17.71
C TYR A 102 -2.34 -1.71 16.85
N ALA A 103 -2.56 -0.60 16.17
CA ALA A 103 -1.51 0.19 15.51
C ALA A 103 -1.25 1.45 16.33
N MET A 104 -0.07 1.51 16.96
CA MET A 104 0.40 2.64 17.74
C MET A 104 1.40 3.45 16.94
N CYS A 105 1.51 4.75 17.18
CA CYS A 105 2.65 5.52 16.70
C CYS A 105 3.93 4.92 17.28
N ALA A 106 4.88 4.54 16.42
CA ALA A 106 6.14 3.92 16.85
C ALA A 106 7.00 4.86 17.70
N GLU A 107 6.84 6.18 17.51
CA GLU A 107 7.59 7.20 18.25
C GLU A 107 6.98 7.51 19.62
N CYS A 108 5.69 7.88 19.66
CA CYS A 108 5.08 8.43 20.87
C CYS A 108 4.04 7.50 21.53
N GLY A 109 3.83 6.30 21.00
CA GLY A 109 2.91 5.30 21.55
C GLY A 109 1.42 5.65 21.43
N THR A 110 1.05 6.75 20.79
CA THR A 110 -0.36 7.13 20.61
C THR A 110 -1.08 6.11 19.75
N HIS A 111 -2.27 5.68 20.17
CA HIS A 111 -3.09 4.78 19.37
C HIS A 111 -3.55 5.48 18.09
N LEU A 112 -3.12 4.97 16.94
CA LEU A 112 -3.47 5.52 15.62
C LEU A 112 -4.57 4.74 14.93
N GLY A 113 -4.78 3.47 15.28
CA GLY A 113 -5.85 2.65 14.74
C GLY A 113 -5.52 1.17 14.85
N TRP A 114 -5.78 0.41 13.79
CA TRP A 114 -5.71 -1.05 13.81
C TRP A 114 -4.98 -1.59 12.60
N ALA A 115 -4.21 -2.67 12.79
CA ALA A 115 -3.69 -3.51 11.71
C ALA A 115 -4.61 -4.71 11.55
N PHE A 116 -5.22 -4.87 10.37
CA PHE A 116 -6.10 -5.97 10.02
C PHE A 116 -5.35 -7.01 9.19
N HIS A 117 -5.51 -8.29 9.55
CA HIS A 117 -4.92 -9.43 8.86
C HIS A 117 -6.01 -10.43 8.46
N GLY A 118 -5.99 -10.87 7.20
CA GLY A 118 -7.06 -11.69 6.62
C GLY A 118 -6.80 -12.00 5.15
N GLU A 119 -7.79 -11.80 4.28
CA GLU A 119 -7.63 -12.02 2.83
C GLU A 119 -6.58 -11.08 2.21
N SER A 120 -6.48 -9.85 2.71
CA SER A 120 -5.47 -8.87 2.29
C SER A 120 -5.18 -7.90 3.41
N ASP A 121 -3.94 -7.86 3.88
CA ASP A 121 -3.56 -7.06 5.03
C ASP A 121 -3.66 -5.55 4.75
N PHE A 122 -4.12 -4.81 5.76
CA PHE A 122 -4.18 -3.35 5.70
C PHE A 122 -4.18 -2.75 7.10
N LEU A 123 -3.94 -1.44 7.18
CA LEU A 123 -4.11 -0.66 8.39
C LEU A 123 -5.32 0.27 8.27
N GLY A 124 -6.19 0.26 9.28
CA GLY A 124 -7.24 1.26 9.46
C GLY A 124 -6.76 2.34 10.43
N LEU A 125 -6.36 3.50 9.93
CA LEU A 125 -5.82 4.60 10.74
C LEU A 125 -6.83 5.72 10.91
N VAL A 126 -7.10 6.11 12.15
CA VAL A 126 -8.06 7.16 12.53
C VAL A 126 -7.56 8.50 11.97
N LEU A 127 -8.36 9.10 11.08
CA LEU A 127 -7.91 10.23 10.26
C LEU A 127 -7.64 11.48 11.10
N ASP A 128 -8.42 11.72 12.15
CA ASP A 128 -8.22 12.85 13.07
C ASP A 128 -6.93 12.72 13.91
N ARG A 129 -6.26 11.56 13.86
CA ARG A 129 -4.97 11.33 14.53
C ARG A 129 -3.79 11.43 13.57
N LEU A 130 -4.05 11.78 12.31
CA LEU A 130 -3.06 12.04 11.27
C LEU A 130 -3.13 13.51 10.83
N THR A 131 -2.01 14.04 10.37
CA THR A 131 -1.90 15.40 9.84
C THR A 131 -0.90 15.45 8.69
N ALA A 132 -1.03 16.43 7.79
CA ALA A 132 0.08 16.81 6.94
C ALA A 132 1.25 17.34 7.80
N PRO A 133 2.52 17.18 7.37
CA PRO A 133 3.65 17.81 8.03
C PRO A 133 3.43 19.33 8.07
N SER A 134 3.72 19.92 9.23
CA SER A 134 3.70 21.38 9.44
C SER A 134 4.76 22.10 8.60
#